data_AF-A0A8T5MV65-F1
#
_entry.id   AF-A0A8T5MV65-F1
#
_cell.length_a   1.000
_cell.length_b   1.000
_cell.length_c   1.000
_cell.angle_alpha   90.00
_cell.angle_beta   90.00
_cell.angle_gamma   90.00
#
_symmetry.space_group_name_H-M   'P 1'
#
loop_
_entity.id
_entity.type
_entity.pdbx_description
1 polymer ?
#
loop_
_entity_poly.entity_id
_entity_poly.type
_entity_poly.pdbx_seq_one_letter_code
_entity_poly.pdbx_strand_id
1 'polypeptide(L)'
;KAGAFTKLNLFGNQILSRSFGFAYGAWITDILSGYRAFTKKSIKELELNKTGFETEAEITIESVKKDLRMVEVPISYRSRHERAASKLHPLKDGLKIGFTIYKLTKTHNPLLYFGLFGAVFTILGACVGIYVVLEWFKGITRIPMTILATLLIVMGVQMFIFGLLSDLLSLFHKEVMRELRRK
;
A
#
# COMPACT_ATOMS: atom_id res chain seq x y z
N LYS A 1 -20.46 -11.95 -14.67
CA LYS A 1 -20.45 -12.06 -16.16
C LYS A 1 -19.47 -11.04 -16.74
N ALA A 2 -18.87 -11.32 -17.90
CA ALA A 2 -18.04 -10.35 -18.62
C ALA A 2 -18.81 -9.03 -18.79
N GLY A 3 -18.21 -7.90 -18.40
CA GLY A 3 -18.81 -6.56 -18.52
C GLY A 3 -19.44 -5.96 -17.25
N ALA A 4 -19.53 -6.69 -16.13
CA ALA A 4 -20.11 -6.13 -14.89
C ALA A 4 -19.16 -5.15 -14.16
N PHE A 5 -17.86 -5.25 -14.41
CA PHE A 5 -16.82 -4.36 -13.89
C PHE A 5 -16.09 -3.77 -15.09
N THR A 6 -15.83 -2.45 -15.10
CA THR A 6 -14.95 -1.87 -16.12
C THR A 6 -13.55 -2.45 -15.93
N LYS A 7 -12.83 -2.69 -17.04
CA LYS A 7 -11.44 -3.22 -16.98
C LYS A 7 -10.54 -2.37 -16.07
N LEU A 8 -10.76 -1.05 -16.08
CA LEU A 8 -10.05 -0.09 -15.24
C LEU A 8 -10.32 -0.32 -13.74
N ASN A 9 -11.58 -0.49 -13.36
CA ASN A 9 -11.91 -0.71 -11.95
C ASN A 9 -11.36 -2.05 -11.47
N LEU A 10 -11.38 -3.09 -12.32
CA LEU A 10 -10.91 -4.43 -11.94
C LEU A 10 -9.40 -4.40 -11.69
N PHE A 11 -8.68 -3.75 -12.60
CA PHE A 11 -7.25 -3.54 -12.48
C PHE A 11 -6.90 -2.68 -11.25
N GLY A 12 -7.63 -1.59 -11.02
CA GLY A 12 -7.46 -0.75 -9.83
C GLY A 12 -7.68 -1.52 -8.53
N ASN A 13 -8.76 -2.31 -8.45
CA ASN A 13 -9.03 -3.16 -7.29
C ASN A 13 -7.92 -4.19 -7.06
N GLN A 14 -7.44 -4.85 -8.13
CA GLN A 14 -6.31 -5.79 -8.03
C GLN A 14 -5.03 -5.13 -7.50
N ILE A 15 -4.71 -3.91 -7.95
CA ILE A 15 -3.57 -3.17 -7.43
C ILE A 15 -3.76 -2.87 -5.94
N LEU A 16 -4.92 -2.35 -5.55
CA LEU A 16 -5.20 -1.97 -4.16
C LEU A 16 -5.20 -3.19 -3.23
N SER A 17 -5.86 -4.28 -3.64
CA SER A 17 -5.86 -5.57 -2.93
C SER A 17 -4.46 -6.14 -2.75
N ARG A 18 -3.62 -6.09 -3.79
CA ARG A 18 -2.22 -6.54 -3.70
C ARG A 18 -1.39 -5.65 -2.78
N SER A 19 -1.50 -4.32 -2.94
CA SER A 19 -0.82 -3.36 -2.07
C SER A 19 -1.19 -3.59 -0.61
N PHE A 20 -2.45 -3.84 -0.31
CA PHE A 20 -2.90 -4.22 1.03
C PHE A 20 -2.30 -5.54 1.50
N GLY A 21 -2.30 -6.59 0.66
CA GLY A 21 -1.70 -7.89 0.98
C GLY A 21 -0.22 -7.78 1.34
N PHE A 22 0.55 -7.00 0.58
CA PHE A 22 1.94 -6.68 0.92
C PHE A 22 2.06 -5.84 2.20
N ALA A 23 1.16 -4.86 2.38
CA ALA A 23 1.19 -3.94 3.50
C ALA A 23 0.75 -4.52 4.84
N TYR A 24 -0.09 -5.55 4.86
CA TYR A 24 -0.71 -6.08 6.08
C TYR A 24 -0.57 -7.59 6.24
N GLY A 25 0.03 -8.28 5.27
CA GLY A 25 0.21 -9.74 5.29
C GLY A 25 -1.08 -10.54 5.10
N ALA A 26 -2.18 -9.88 4.75
CA ALA A 26 -3.49 -10.49 4.58
C ALA A 26 -3.96 -10.38 3.12
N TRP A 27 -4.03 -11.52 2.43
CA TRP A 27 -4.42 -11.58 1.01
C TRP A 27 -5.95 -11.62 0.87
N ILE A 28 -6.54 -10.51 0.45
CA ILE A 28 -7.97 -10.38 0.17
C ILE A 28 -8.12 -10.00 -1.31
N THR A 29 -9.01 -10.67 -2.04
CA THR A 29 -9.14 -10.44 -3.49
C THR A 29 -9.94 -9.18 -3.81
N ASP A 30 -10.94 -8.85 -2.99
CA ASP A 30 -11.76 -7.64 -3.15
C ASP A 30 -11.81 -6.77 -1.88
N ILE A 31 -10.83 -5.88 -1.74
CA ILE A 31 -10.75 -4.94 -0.60
C ILE A 31 -11.87 -3.87 -0.61
N LEU A 32 -12.44 -3.57 -1.78
CA LEU A 32 -13.46 -2.54 -1.95
C LEU A 32 -14.89 -3.07 -1.94
N SER A 33 -15.08 -4.36 -1.65
CA SER A 33 -16.41 -4.92 -1.48
C SER A 33 -17.11 -4.30 -0.27
N GLY A 34 -18.24 -3.64 -0.52
CA GLY A 34 -19.16 -3.19 0.53
C GLY A 34 -20.08 -4.28 1.07
N TYR A 35 -20.10 -5.47 0.46
CA TYR A 35 -20.97 -6.57 0.89
C TYR A 35 -20.28 -7.42 1.97
N ARG A 36 -20.57 -7.09 3.23
CA ARG A 36 -19.90 -7.67 4.40
C ARG A 36 -20.89 -7.99 5.51
N ALA A 37 -20.58 -9.04 6.29
CA ALA A 37 -21.31 -9.39 7.49
C ALA A 37 -20.37 -9.29 8.71
N PHE A 38 -20.88 -8.77 9.82
CA PHE A 38 -20.10 -8.56 11.04
C PHE A 38 -20.81 -9.20 12.22
N THR A 39 -20.02 -9.70 13.18
CA THR A 39 -20.56 -10.02 14.50
C THR A 39 -20.75 -8.72 15.30
N LYS A 40 -21.63 -8.76 16.31
CA LYS A 40 -21.82 -7.62 17.23
C LYS A 40 -20.53 -7.25 17.96
N LYS A 41 -19.65 -8.22 18.22
CA LYS A 41 -18.36 -7.99 18.88
C LYS A 41 -17.41 -7.27 17.92
N SER A 42 -17.21 -7.81 16.71
CA SER A 42 -16.28 -7.23 15.73
C SER A 42 -16.61 -5.78 15.40
N ILE A 43 -17.89 -5.45 15.17
CA ILE A 43 -18.27 -4.08 14.78
C ILE A 43 -18.03 -3.04 15.90
N LYS A 44 -18.15 -3.45 17.17
CA LYS A 44 -17.87 -2.59 18.33
C LYS A 44 -16.38 -2.35 18.53
N GLU A 45 -15.54 -3.26 18.07
CA GLU A 45 -14.10 -3.13 18.17
C GLU A 45 -13.53 -2.27 17.06
N LEU A 46 -14.22 -2.04 15.94
CA LEU A 46 -13.69 -1.22 14.84
C LEU A 46 -13.74 0.28 15.17
N GLU A 47 -12.64 0.98 14.91
CA GLU A 47 -12.53 2.43 15.04
C GLU A 47 -12.44 3.06 13.64
N LEU A 48 -13.58 3.51 13.12
CA LEU A 48 -13.68 4.01 11.74
C LEU A 48 -13.77 5.54 11.72
N ASN A 49 -12.91 6.20 10.95
CA ASN A 49 -12.86 7.65 10.82
C ASN A 49 -13.02 8.13 9.37
N LYS A 50 -12.98 7.23 8.39
CA LYS A 50 -13.09 7.56 6.96
C LYS A 50 -14.53 7.49 6.47
N THR A 51 -14.82 8.30 5.46
CA THR A 51 -16.13 8.37 4.79
C THR A 51 -16.00 8.15 3.28
N GLY A 52 -17.02 7.54 2.68
CA GLY A 52 -17.04 7.18 1.26
C GLY A 52 -16.34 5.84 1.00
N PHE A 53 -15.78 5.66 -0.21
CA PHE A 53 -15.12 4.41 -0.64
C PHE A 53 -13.86 4.03 0.14
N GLU A 54 -13.39 4.91 1.03
CA GLU A 54 -12.27 4.66 1.92
C GLU A 54 -12.69 3.81 3.14
N THR A 55 -13.98 3.83 3.50
CA THR A 55 -14.50 3.13 4.68
C THR A 55 -14.34 1.62 4.53
N GLU A 56 -14.55 1.07 3.33
CA GLU A 56 -14.36 -0.35 3.06
C GLU A 56 -12.90 -0.76 3.29
N ALA A 57 -11.94 0.03 2.81
CA ALA A 57 -10.52 -0.25 3.04
C ALA A 57 -10.17 -0.12 4.53
N GLU A 58 -10.68 0.91 5.22
CA GLU A 58 -10.42 1.13 6.65
C GLU A 58 -10.95 -0.02 7.51
N ILE A 59 -12.16 -0.52 7.25
CA ILE A 59 -12.72 -1.68 7.95
C ILE A 59 -11.79 -2.89 7.85
N THR A 60 -11.26 -3.16 6.65
CA THR A 60 -10.37 -4.30 6.43
C THR A 60 -9.04 -4.10 7.16
N ILE A 61 -8.48 -2.90 7.11
CA ILE A 61 -7.24 -2.54 7.80
C ILE A 61 -7.39 -2.69 9.32
N GLU A 62 -8.45 -2.13 9.90
CA GLU A 62 -8.72 -2.22 11.34
C GLU A 62 -9.00 -3.66 11.76
N SER A 63 -9.66 -4.46 10.91
CA SER A 63 -9.87 -5.88 11.17
C SER A 63 -8.56 -6.67 11.24
N VAL A 64 -7.59 -6.40 10.36
CA VAL A 64 -6.26 -7.03 10.46
C VAL A 64 -5.50 -6.55 11.69
N LYS A 65 -5.48 -5.24 11.95
CA LYS A 65 -4.76 -4.68 13.11
C LYS A 65 -5.25 -5.24 14.45
N LYS A 66 -6.55 -5.51 14.56
CA LYS A 66 -7.20 -6.04 15.77
C LYS A 66 -7.26 -7.57 15.77
N ASP A 67 -6.58 -8.23 14.82
CA ASP A 67 -6.52 -9.69 14.69
C ASP A 67 -7.92 -10.35 14.64
N LEU A 68 -8.87 -9.69 13.97
CA LEU A 68 -10.23 -10.20 13.81
C LEU A 68 -10.24 -11.30 12.74
N ARG A 69 -10.99 -12.38 13.01
CA ARG A 69 -11.20 -13.46 12.05
C ARG A 69 -12.00 -12.95 10.84
N MET A 70 -11.39 -12.98 9.66
CA MET A 70 -12.02 -12.63 8.38
C MET A 70 -12.05 -13.83 7.44
N VAL A 71 -13.13 -13.96 6.66
CA VAL A 71 -13.27 -14.97 5.61
C VAL A 71 -13.89 -14.31 4.38
N GLU A 72 -13.25 -14.47 3.23
CA GLU A 72 -13.78 -14.01 1.94
C GLU A 72 -14.60 -15.13 1.31
N VAL A 73 -15.85 -14.82 0.94
CA VAL A 73 -16.76 -15.77 0.26
C VAL A 73 -16.89 -15.34 -1.19
N PRO A 74 -16.53 -16.20 -2.16
CA PRO A 74 -16.58 -15.83 -3.57
C PRO A 74 -18.03 -15.62 -4.02
N ILE A 75 -18.28 -14.49 -4.69
CA ILE A 75 -19.59 -14.15 -5.24
C ILE A 75 -19.53 -13.94 -6.75
N SER A 76 -20.63 -14.22 -7.43
CA SER A 76 -20.78 -13.92 -8.85
C SER A 76 -21.37 -12.52 -9.04
N TYR A 77 -20.57 -11.62 -9.63
CA TYR A 77 -21.02 -10.25 -9.92
C TYR A 77 -22.07 -10.24 -11.04
N ARG A 78 -23.19 -9.56 -10.78
CA ARG A 78 -24.25 -9.28 -11.76
C ARG A 78 -24.11 -7.85 -12.26
N SER A 79 -24.38 -7.62 -13.55
CA SER A 79 -24.40 -6.28 -14.12
C SER A 79 -25.50 -5.46 -13.45
N ARG A 80 -25.17 -4.23 -13.07
CA ARG A 80 -26.16 -3.25 -12.61
C ARG A 80 -27.05 -2.88 -13.80
N HIS A 81 -28.37 -2.76 -13.60
CA HIS A 81 -29.24 -2.19 -14.63
C HIS A 81 -28.71 -0.80 -15.03
N GLU A 82 -28.68 -0.53 -16.34
CA GLU A 82 -27.95 0.59 -16.98
C GLU A 82 -28.37 2.00 -16.51
N ARG A 83 -29.49 2.14 -15.78
CA ARG A 83 -30.04 3.43 -15.33
C ARG A 83 -29.43 4.01 -14.05
N ALA A 84 -28.55 3.31 -13.35
CA ALA A 84 -27.89 3.87 -12.17
C ALA A 84 -26.56 4.51 -12.56
N ALA A 85 -26.54 5.85 -12.72
CA ALA A 85 -25.31 6.60 -12.92
C ALA A 85 -24.28 6.23 -11.84
N SER A 86 -23.09 5.80 -12.27
CA SER A 86 -22.00 5.49 -11.37
C SER A 86 -21.59 6.75 -10.61
N LYS A 87 -21.83 6.78 -9.30
CA LYS A 87 -21.29 7.83 -8.41
C LYS A 87 -19.78 7.73 -8.22
N LEU A 88 -19.14 6.69 -8.77
CA LEU A 88 -17.70 6.43 -8.68
C LEU A 88 -16.97 7.16 -9.80
N HIS A 89 -15.94 7.92 -9.44
CA HIS A 89 -14.90 8.44 -10.33
C HIS A 89 -13.63 7.57 -10.19
N PRO A 90 -13.44 6.55 -11.06
CA PRO A 90 -12.43 5.50 -10.87
C PRO A 90 -11.02 5.98 -10.55
N LEU A 91 -10.58 7.03 -11.25
CA LEU A 91 -9.24 7.60 -11.07
C LEU A 91 -9.13 8.42 -9.78
N LYS A 92 -10.08 9.31 -9.52
CA LYS A 92 -10.04 10.19 -8.33
C LYS A 92 -10.23 9.38 -7.05
N ASP A 93 -11.24 8.53 -7.03
CA ASP A 93 -11.56 7.70 -5.87
C ASP A 93 -10.48 6.64 -5.66
N GLY A 94 -9.99 6.00 -6.73
CA GLY A 94 -8.90 5.03 -6.67
C GLY A 94 -7.61 5.61 -6.10
N LEU A 95 -7.21 6.82 -6.53
CA LEU A 95 -6.04 7.52 -5.97
C LEU A 95 -6.25 7.87 -4.49
N LYS A 96 -7.45 8.34 -4.13
CA LYS A 96 -7.79 8.70 -2.74
C LYS A 96 -7.71 7.48 -1.81
N ILE A 97 -8.28 6.36 -2.23
CA ILE A 97 -8.22 5.07 -1.52
C ILE A 97 -6.78 4.59 -1.41
N GLY A 98 -6.02 4.61 -2.50
CA GLY A 98 -4.60 4.23 -2.50
C GLY A 98 -3.79 5.08 -1.52
N PHE A 99 -4.04 6.39 -1.49
CA PHE A 99 -3.42 7.28 -0.51
C PHE A 99 -3.85 6.98 0.93
N THR A 100 -5.10 6.59 1.16
CA THR A 100 -5.59 6.18 2.49
C THR A 100 -4.96 4.86 2.93
N ILE A 101 -4.88 3.85 2.07
CA ILE A 101 -4.14 2.59 2.35
C ILE A 101 -2.69 2.92 2.67
N TYR A 102 -2.04 3.75 1.86
CA TYR A 102 -0.67 4.19 2.09
C TYR A 102 -0.49 4.93 3.43
N LYS A 103 -1.37 5.88 3.76
CA LYS A 103 -1.33 6.63 5.04
C LYS A 103 -1.52 5.72 6.25
N LEU A 104 -2.44 4.77 6.16
CA LEU A 104 -2.69 3.78 7.22
C LEU A 104 -1.58 2.73 7.32
N THR A 105 -0.92 2.40 6.21
CA THR A 105 0.21 1.46 6.17
C THR A 105 1.44 2.05 6.85
N LYS A 106 1.66 3.37 6.69
CA LYS A 106 2.77 4.10 7.34
C LYS A 106 2.84 3.84 8.85
N THR A 107 1.70 3.69 9.52
CA THR A 107 1.63 3.43 10.97
C THR A 107 1.87 1.95 11.32
N HIS A 108 1.61 1.03 10.39
CA HIS A 108 1.67 -0.41 10.66
C HIS A 108 3.00 -1.05 10.26
N ASN A 109 3.56 -0.67 9.11
CA ASN A 109 4.79 -1.23 8.55
C ASN A 109 5.70 -0.10 8.01
N PRO A 110 6.49 0.54 8.89
CA PRO A 110 7.35 1.65 8.49
C PRO A 110 8.47 1.24 7.53
N LEU A 111 8.89 -0.04 7.55
CA LEU A 111 9.84 -0.59 6.58
C LEU A 111 9.38 -0.40 5.14
N LEU A 112 8.10 -0.66 4.86
CA LEU A 112 7.54 -0.51 3.51
C LEU A 112 7.51 0.95 3.06
N TYR A 113 7.28 1.88 4.00
CA TYR A 113 7.27 3.31 3.71
C TYR A 113 8.64 3.79 3.23
N PHE A 114 9.67 3.64 4.07
CA PHE A 114 11.02 4.09 3.73
C PHE A 114 11.66 3.23 2.64
N GLY A 115 11.35 1.93 2.61
CA GLY A 115 11.81 1.00 1.58
C GLY A 115 11.30 1.35 0.19
N LEU A 116 10.03 1.78 0.04
CA LEU A 116 9.48 2.20 -1.25
C LEU A 116 10.18 3.46 -1.79
N PHE A 117 10.35 4.48 -0.95
CA PHE A 117 11.11 5.67 -1.35
C PHE A 117 12.56 5.34 -1.66
N GLY A 118 13.21 4.53 -0.82
CA GLY A 118 14.57 4.05 -1.07
C GLY A 118 14.70 3.35 -2.41
N ALA A 119 13.77 2.44 -2.72
CA ALA A 119 13.74 1.74 -4.00
C ALA A 119 13.59 2.70 -5.19
N VAL A 120 12.72 3.72 -5.10
CA VAL A 120 12.57 4.72 -6.17
C VAL A 120 13.88 5.46 -6.42
N PHE A 121 14.53 5.95 -5.36
CA PHE A 121 15.81 6.66 -5.49
C PHE A 121 16.92 5.75 -6.02
N THR A 122 16.99 4.50 -5.56
CA THR A 122 17.97 3.51 -6.04
C THR A 122 17.74 3.15 -7.51
N ILE A 123 16.49 2.96 -7.95
CA ILE A 123 16.17 2.66 -9.35
C ILE A 123 16.52 3.85 -10.24
N LEU A 124 16.13 5.07 -9.86
CA LEU A 124 16.48 6.28 -10.60
C LEU A 124 18.00 6.47 -10.67
N GLY A 125 18.70 6.31 -9.55
CA GLY A 125 20.16 6.38 -9.49
C GLY A 125 20.83 5.31 -10.35
N ALA A 126 20.30 4.08 -10.36
CA ALA A 126 20.78 2.99 -11.21
C ALA A 126 20.54 3.27 -12.69
N CYS A 127 19.38 3.80 -13.09
CA CYS A 127 19.10 4.20 -14.47
C CYS A 127 20.09 5.26 -14.97
N VAL A 128 20.33 6.31 -14.17
CA VAL A 128 21.31 7.35 -14.48
C VAL A 128 22.72 6.77 -14.50
N GLY A 129 23.07 5.92 -13.54
CA GLY A 129 24.37 5.25 -13.46
C GLY A 129 24.65 4.37 -14.67
N ILE A 130 23.70 3.55 -15.09
CA ILE A 130 23.79 2.73 -16.30
C ILE A 130 24.00 3.61 -17.53
N TYR A 131 23.23 4.69 -17.67
CA TYR A 131 23.40 5.65 -18.77
C TYR A 131 24.82 6.23 -18.82
N VAL A 132 25.34 6.67 -17.66
CA VAL A 132 26.71 7.22 -17.55
C VAL A 132 27.76 6.17 -17.92
N VAL A 133 27.60 4.93 -17.46
CA VAL A 133 28.52 3.83 -17.80
C VAL A 133 28.51 3.55 -19.30
N LEU A 134 27.35 3.58 -19.95
CA LEU A 134 27.23 3.41 -21.41
C LEU A 134 27.87 4.55 -22.20
N GLU A 135 27.75 5.80 -21.74
CA GLU A 135 28.46 6.94 -22.36
C GLU A 135 29.98 6.87 -22.13
N TRP A 136 30.41 6.37 -20.97
CA TRP A 136 31.82 6.19 -20.66
C TRP A 136 32.49 5.19 -21.60
N PHE A 137 31.81 4.09 -21.97
CA PHE A 137 32.30 3.16 -23.00
C PHE A 137 32.45 3.81 -24.39
N LYS A 138 31.74 4.91 -24.66
CA LYS A 138 31.88 5.70 -25.89
C LYS A 138 32.95 6.80 -25.79
N GLY A 139 33.68 6.86 -24.69
CA GLY A 139 34.74 7.85 -24.43
C GLY A 139 34.24 9.23 -23.99
N ILE A 140 32.94 9.39 -23.70
CA ILE A 140 32.36 10.66 -23.25
C ILE A 140 32.23 10.65 -21.72
N THR A 141 32.88 11.60 -21.05
CA THR A 141 32.80 11.73 -19.60
C THR A 141 31.74 12.77 -19.19
N ARG A 142 30.70 12.31 -18.49
CA ARG A 142 29.68 13.20 -17.88
C ARG A 142 29.83 13.23 -16.36
N ILE A 143 30.76 14.06 -15.88
CA ILE A 143 31.02 14.22 -14.44
C ILE A 143 29.75 14.59 -13.65
N PRO A 144 28.90 15.55 -14.08
CA PRO A 144 27.70 15.92 -13.31
C PRO A 144 26.68 14.79 -13.16
N MET A 145 26.46 14.00 -14.22
CA MET A 145 25.54 12.86 -14.20
C MET A 145 26.04 11.74 -13.30
N THR A 146 27.36 11.56 -13.23
CA THR A 146 28.00 10.59 -12.32
C THR A 146 27.75 10.98 -10.87
N ILE A 147 27.95 12.26 -10.52
CA ILE A 147 27.68 12.78 -9.17
C ILE A 147 26.19 12.60 -8.82
N LEU A 148 25.29 12.94 -9.75
CA LEU A 148 23.85 12.76 -9.55
C LEU A 148 23.49 11.29 -9.30
N ALA A 149 24.01 10.36 -10.11
CA ALA A 149 23.78 8.92 -9.93
C ALA A 149 24.23 8.45 -8.53
N THR A 150 25.44 8.83 -8.11
CA THR A 150 25.98 8.46 -6.80
C THR A 150 25.13 9.02 -5.65
N LEU A 151 24.72 10.30 -5.72
CA LEU A 151 23.87 10.92 -4.70
C LEU A 151 22.50 10.25 -4.61
N LEU A 152 21.88 9.92 -5.74
CA LEU A 152 20.61 9.21 -5.78
C LEU A 152 20.71 7.81 -5.16
N ILE A 153 21.78 7.06 -5.47
CA ILE A 153 22.01 5.74 -4.90
C ILE A 153 22.23 5.84 -3.39
N VAL A 154 23.07 6.78 -2.92
CA VAL A 154 23.34 6.99 -1.48
C VAL A 154 22.05 7.34 -0.73
N MET A 155 21.23 8.25 -1.25
CA MET A 155 19.93 8.58 -0.66
C MET A 155 19.01 7.35 -0.60
N GLY A 156 18.97 6.55 -1.66
CA GLY A 156 18.19 5.31 -1.70
C GLY A 156 18.60 4.32 -0.62
N VAL A 157 19.90 4.09 -0.45
CA VAL A 157 20.46 3.22 0.59
C VAL A 157 20.18 3.76 2.00
N GLN A 158 20.32 5.06 2.23
CA GLN A 158 20.01 5.69 3.52
C GLN A 158 18.54 5.49 3.90
N MET A 159 17.61 5.67 2.95
CA MET A 159 16.19 5.43 3.18
C MET A 159 15.92 3.97 3.53
N PHE A 160 16.61 3.02 2.89
CA PHE A 160 16.48 1.60 3.25
C PHE A 160 16.92 1.34 4.69
N ILE A 161 18.05 1.91 5.12
CA ILE A 161 18.54 1.82 6.50
C ILE A 161 17.53 2.43 7.48
N PHE A 162 16.98 3.61 7.20
CA PHE A 162 15.93 4.21 8.03
C PHE A 162 14.67 3.36 8.11
N GLY A 163 14.31 2.67 7.04
CA GLY A 163 13.22 1.70 7.04
C GLY A 163 13.45 0.56 8.01
N LEU A 164 14.63 -0.07 7.97
CA LEU A 164 15.02 -1.13 8.89
C LEU A 164 15.04 -0.65 10.35
N LEU A 165 15.60 0.53 10.59
CA LEU A 165 15.64 1.14 11.92
C LEU A 165 14.24 1.42 12.46
N SER A 166 13.35 1.95 11.63
CA SER A 166 11.98 2.25 12.06
C SER A 166 11.17 1.00 12.36
N ASP A 167 11.44 -0.11 11.66
CA ASP A 167 10.81 -1.40 11.93
C ASP A 167 11.28 -1.97 13.26
N LEU A 168 12.60 -1.98 13.48
CA LEU A 168 13.21 -2.41 14.74
C LEU A 168 12.69 -1.58 15.93
N LEU A 169 12.60 -0.26 15.77
CA LEU A 169 12.06 0.63 16.80
C LEU A 169 10.59 0.34 17.09
N SER A 170 9.80 0.02 16.06
CA SER A 170 8.38 -0.32 16.21
C SER A 170 8.19 -1.67 16.90
N LEU A 171 9.07 -2.65 16.61
CA LEU A 171 9.10 -3.94 17.29
C LEU A 171 9.44 -3.76 18.77
N PHE A 172 10.49 -3.01 19.07
CA PHE A 172 10.89 -2.72 20.45
C PHE A 172 9.77 -2.01 21.22
N HIS A 173 9.12 -1.02 20.60
CA HIS A 173 7.98 -0.33 21.23
C HIS A 173 6.81 -1.28 21.52
N LYS A 174 6.45 -2.16 20.57
CA LYS A 174 5.40 -3.16 20.76
C LYS A 174 5.73 -4.14 21.89
N GLU A 175 6.99 -4.57 21.98
CA GLU A 175 7.46 -5.48 23.03
C GLU A 175 7.39 -4.83 24.42
N VAL A 176 7.93 -3.61 24.55
CA VAL A 176 7.86 -2.83 25.80
C VAL A 176 6.41 -2.62 26.26
N MET A 177 5.52 -2.24 25.34
CA MET A 177 4.10 -2.05 25.68
C MET A 177 3.41 -3.36 26.08
N ARG A 178 3.83 -4.50 25.53
CA ARG A 178 3.31 -5.82 25.90
C ARG A 178 3.74 -6.22 27.30
N GLU A 179 4.98 -5.91 27.70
CA GLU A 179 5.47 -6.13 29.06
C GLU A 179 4.77 -5.24 30.07
N LEU A 180 4.56 -3.96 29.75
CA LEU A 180 3.81 -3.03 30.62
C LEU A 180 2.38 -3.50 30.86
N ARG A 181 1.72 -4.10 29.87
CA ARG A 181 0.36 -4.64 30.01
C ARG A 181 0.31 -5.98 30.76
N ARG A 182 1.45 -6.67 30.93
CA ARG A 182 1.55 -7.93 31.70
C ARG A 182 1.75 -7.69 33.19
N LYS A 183 2.19 -6.49 33.60
CA LYS A 183 2.26 -6.06 35.00
C LYS A 183 0.94 -5.43 35.43
#